data_AF-A0A963EII9-F1
#
_entry.id   AF-A0A963EII9-F1
#
_cell.length_a   1.000
_cell.length_b   1.000
_cell.length_c   1.000
_cell.angle_alpha   90.00
_cell.angle_beta   90.00
_cell.angle_gamma   90.00
#
_symmetry.space_group_name_H-M   'P 1'
#
loop_
_entity.id
_entity.type
_entity.pdbx_description
1 polymer ?
#
loop_
_entity_poly.entity_id
_entity_poly.type
_entity_poly.pdbx_seq_one_letter_code
_entity_poly.pdbx_strand_id
1 'polypeptide(L)'
;ERCHAALGDLSRILDRRGVTFTLVIAPMRPGYLDAHDPDGTRFARHRARLAAIASAGGFFLVDAHDALALPESAFFDAYHLRAPITRELTEWIIVQLKIRNSRMDNNMEGLLH
;
A
#
# COMPACT_ATOMS: atom_id res chain seq x y z
N GLU A 1 6.04 -16.20 0.14
CA GLU A 1 7.41 -16.50 -0.32
C GLU A 1 7.61 -16.05 -1.77
N ARG A 2 7.07 -16.76 -2.79
CA ARG A 2 7.28 -16.41 -4.21
C ARG A 2 6.78 -15.02 -4.61
N CYS A 3 5.61 -14.60 -4.12
CA CYS A 3 5.06 -13.27 -4.42
C CYS A 3 5.91 -12.12 -3.85
N HIS A 4 6.47 -12.31 -2.65
CA HIS A 4 7.34 -11.31 -2.01
C HIS A 4 8.67 -11.16 -2.75
N ALA A 5 9.27 -12.28 -3.18
CA ALA A 5 10.48 -12.25 -4.00
C ALA A 5 10.22 -11.55 -5.34
N ALA A 6 9.14 -11.92 -6.04
CA ALA A 6 8.75 -11.29 -7.30
C ALA A 6 8.48 -9.78 -7.17
N LEU A 7 7.87 -9.35 -6.06
CA LEU A 7 7.68 -7.93 -5.76
C LEU A 7 9.03 -7.19 -5.59
N GLY A 8 9.99 -7.81 -4.90
CA GLY A 8 11.33 -7.26 -4.76
C GLY A 8 12.12 -7.22 -6.08
N ASP A 9 11.91 -8.20 -6.97
CA ASP A 9 12.47 -8.16 -8.33
C ASP A 9 11.85 -7.01 -9.14
N LEU A 10 10.52 -6.87 -9.08
CA LEU A 10 9.80 -5.79 -9.75
C LEU A 10 10.27 -4.42 -9.27
N SER A 11 10.39 -4.21 -7.96
CA SER A 11 10.83 -2.91 -7.41
C SER A 11 12.22 -2.55 -7.93
N ARG A 12 13.16 -3.50 -7.92
CA ARG A 12 14.51 -3.30 -8.47
C ARG A 12 14.50 -2.99 -9.97
N ILE A 13 13.60 -3.61 -10.74
CA ILE A 13 13.46 -3.32 -12.18
C ILE A 13 12.95 -1.89 -12.40
N LEU A 14 11.96 -1.46 -11.63
CA LEU A 14 11.38 -0.12 -11.74
C LEU A 14 12.38 0.97 -11.31
N ASP A 15 13.11 0.74 -10.22
CA ASP A 15 14.17 1.64 -9.74
C ASP A 15 15.27 1.86 -10.79
N ARG A 16 15.78 0.79 -11.40
CA ARG A 16 16.76 0.89 -12.51
C ARG A 16 16.23 1.64 -13.73
N ARG A 17 14.91 1.76 -13.89
CA ARG A 17 14.25 2.50 -14.97
C ARG A 17 13.92 3.95 -14.58
N GLY A 18 14.28 4.38 -13.37
CA GLY A 18 13.92 5.69 -12.85
C GLY A 18 12.41 5.85 -12.62
N VAL A 19 11.69 4.75 -12.42
CA VAL A 19 10.24 4.76 -12.20
C VAL A 19 9.94 4.74 -10.72
N THR A 20 9.36 5.84 -10.21
CA THR A 20 8.89 5.90 -8.83
C THR A 20 7.71 4.94 -8.62
N PHE A 21 7.91 3.94 -7.77
CA PHE A 21 6.92 2.92 -7.48
C PHE A 21 6.20 3.20 -6.14
N THR A 22 4.87 3.09 -6.15
CA THR A 22 4.05 3.09 -4.94
C THR A 22 3.20 1.82 -4.93
N LEU A 23 3.23 1.09 -3.82
CA LEU A 23 2.35 -0.05 -3.57
C LEU A 23 1.27 0.34 -2.57
N VAL A 24 0.01 0.03 -2.87
CA VAL A 24 -1.13 0.26 -1.98
C VAL A 24 -1.67 -1.08 -1.49
N ILE A 25 -1.79 -1.25 -0.18
CA ILE A 25 -2.57 -2.32 0.43
C ILE A 25 -4.03 -1.88 0.41
N ALA A 26 -4.84 -2.52 -0.44
CA ALA A 26 -6.26 -2.20 -0.56
C ALA A 26 -7.04 -2.63 0.70
N PRO A 27 -8.15 -1.93 1.05
CA PRO A 27 -9.03 -2.36 2.12
C PRO A 27 -9.61 -3.76 1.88
N MET A 28 -9.76 -4.53 2.95
CA MET A 28 -10.45 -5.82 2.97
C MET A 28 -11.67 -5.73 3.88
N ARG A 29 -12.69 -6.52 3.57
CA ARG A 29 -13.92 -6.60 4.37
C ARG A 29 -13.61 -7.15 5.78
N PRO A 30 -13.97 -6.47 6.88
CA PRO A 30 -13.64 -6.90 8.24
C PRO A 30 -13.99 -8.37 8.55
N GLY A 31 -15.20 -8.80 8.24
CA GLY A 31 -15.69 -10.15 8.50
C GLY A 31 -15.00 -11.23 7.66
N TYR A 32 -14.32 -10.86 6.57
CA TYR A 32 -13.42 -11.79 5.88
C TYR A 32 -12.14 -12.02 6.70
N LEU A 33 -11.55 -10.97 7.24
CA LEU A 33 -10.37 -11.09 8.11
C LEU A 33 -10.71 -11.83 9.40
N ASP A 34 -11.83 -11.51 10.04
CA ASP A 34 -12.27 -12.20 11.26
C ASP A 34 -12.45 -13.72 11.03
N ALA A 35 -12.93 -14.13 9.85
CA ALA A 35 -13.14 -15.52 9.52
C ALA A 35 -11.84 -16.29 9.18
N HIS A 36 -10.81 -15.61 8.65
CA HIS A 36 -9.64 -16.26 8.05
C HIS A 36 -8.29 -15.94 8.75
N ASP A 37 -8.28 -14.89 9.55
CA ASP A 37 -7.15 -14.40 10.35
C ASP A 37 -7.66 -13.73 11.64
N PRO A 38 -8.39 -14.46 12.51
CA PRO A 38 -9.07 -13.89 13.69
C PRO A 38 -8.14 -13.23 14.71
N ASP A 39 -6.85 -13.60 14.72
CA ASP A 39 -5.83 -13.00 15.59
C ASP A 39 -5.01 -11.91 14.87
N GLY A 40 -5.29 -11.64 13.59
CA GLY A 40 -4.61 -10.67 12.75
C GLY A 40 -3.13 -10.98 12.45
N THR A 41 -2.62 -12.14 12.89
CA THR A 41 -1.18 -12.44 12.83
C THR A 41 -0.71 -12.63 11.40
N ARG A 42 -1.52 -13.23 10.53
CA ARG A 42 -1.12 -13.47 9.14
C ARG A 42 -1.02 -12.15 8.39
N PHE A 43 -1.99 -11.26 8.57
CA PHE A 43 -2.01 -9.97 7.92
C PHE A 43 -0.94 -9.04 8.49
N ALA A 44 -0.73 -9.00 9.81
CA ALA A 44 0.38 -8.26 10.41
C ALA A 44 1.75 -8.71 9.89
N ARG A 45 1.97 -10.04 9.80
CA ARG A 45 3.20 -10.60 9.21
C ARG A 45 3.34 -10.25 7.74
N HIS A 46 2.24 -10.22 6.99
CA HIS A 46 2.25 -9.81 5.59
C HIS A 46 2.67 -8.34 5.44
N ARG A 47 2.07 -7.44 6.23
CA ARG A 47 2.42 -6.00 6.27
C ARG A 47 3.90 -5.79 6.62
N ALA A 48 4.39 -6.48 7.64
CA ALA A 48 5.81 -6.38 8.04
C ALA A 48 6.76 -6.80 6.91
N ARG A 49 6.44 -7.87 6.16
CA ARG A 49 7.22 -8.29 5.00
C ARG A 49 7.18 -7.25 3.87
N LEU A 50 6.01 -6.67 3.58
CA LEU A 50 5.90 -5.61 2.57
C LEU A 50 6.72 -4.37 2.96
N ALA A 51 6.68 -3.97 4.23
CA ALA A 51 7.46 -2.85 4.74
C ALA A 51 8.98 -3.08 4.61
N ALA A 52 9.45 -4.31 4.90
CA ALA A 52 10.85 -4.67 4.71
C ALA A 52 11.27 -4.60 3.23
N ILE A 53 10.43 -5.09 2.32
CA ILE A 53 10.69 -5.03 0.87
C ILE A 53 10.65 -3.58 0.38
N ALA A 54 9.72 -2.76 0.88
CA ALA A 54 9.63 -1.32 0.57
C ALA A 54 10.92 -0.59 0.96
N SER A 55 11.40 -0.83 2.18
CA SER A 55 12.64 -0.24 2.69
C SER A 55 13.86 -0.66 1.89
N ALA A 56 13.96 -1.92 1.47
CA ALA A 56 15.09 -2.42 0.70
C ALA A 56 15.02 -2.06 -0.80
N GLY A 57 13.81 -1.94 -1.35
CA GLY A 57 13.55 -1.77 -2.78
C GLY A 57 13.23 -0.34 -3.20
N GLY A 58 13.24 0.63 -2.26
CA GLY A 58 13.09 2.04 -2.55
C GLY A 58 11.68 2.47 -3.01
N PHE A 59 10.65 1.68 -2.75
CA PHE A 59 9.27 2.03 -3.12
C PHE A 59 8.45 2.51 -1.93
N PHE A 60 7.44 3.33 -2.21
CA PHE A 60 6.55 3.85 -1.19
C PHE A 60 5.43 2.84 -0.90
N LEU A 61 5.26 2.45 0.36
CA LEU A 61 4.17 1.58 0.80
C LEU A 61 3.08 2.41 1.47
N VAL A 62 1.84 2.20 1.04
CA VAL A 62 0.66 2.87 1.56
C VAL A 62 -0.34 1.81 2.03
N ASP A 63 -0.75 1.85 3.29
CA ASP A 63 -1.76 0.93 3.83
C ASP A 63 -3.13 1.61 3.89
N ALA A 64 -3.95 1.41 2.86
CA ALA A 64 -5.29 1.98 2.82
C ALA A 64 -6.28 1.20 3.69
N HIS A 65 -6.00 -0.08 3.98
CA HIS A 65 -6.85 -0.87 4.86
C HIS A 65 -6.84 -0.31 6.29
N ASP A 66 -5.63 -0.10 6.83
CA ASP A 66 -5.46 0.45 8.18
C ASP A 66 -5.94 1.91 8.25
N ALA A 67 -5.63 2.72 7.23
CA ALA A 67 -5.94 4.14 7.24
C ALA A 67 -7.44 4.47 7.07
N LEU A 68 -8.17 3.68 6.27
CA LEU A 68 -9.59 3.95 6.00
C LEU A 68 -10.53 3.15 6.90
N ALA A 69 -10.09 2.00 7.42
CA ALA A 69 -10.86 1.16 8.35
C ALA A 69 -12.34 0.98 7.94
N LEU A 70 -12.56 0.66 6.66
CA LEU A 70 -13.89 0.70 6.05
C LEU A 70 -14.86 -0.35 6.66
N PRO A 71 -16.16 0.00 6.82
CA PRO A 71 -17.15 -0.93 7.36
C PRO A 71 -17.57 -2.01 6.36
N GLU A 72 -18.22 -3.07 6.84
CA GLU A 72 -18.79 -4.16 6.01
C GLU A 72 -19.58 -3.68 4.80
N SER A 73 -20.41 -2.65 4.99
CA SER A 73 -21.30 -2.10 3.96
C SER A 73 -20.54 -1.48 2.77
N ALA A 74 -19.25 -1.19 2.91
CA ALA A 74 -18.42 -0.65 1.84
C ALA A 74 -18.09 -1.66 0.74
N PHE A 75 -18.30 -2.95 0.98
CA PHE A 75 -17.83 -4.02 0.10
C PHE A 75 -18.96 -4.75 -0.64
N PHE A 76 -18.63 -5.26 -1.84
CA PHE A 76 -19.43 -6.21 -2.60
C PHE A 76 -19.06 -7.66 -2.23
N ASP A 77 -17.77 -7.94 -2.01
CA ASP A 77 -17.24 -9.22 -1.57
C ASP A 77 -16.10 -9.04 -0.54
N ALA A 78 -15.19 -10.01 -0.41
CA ALA A 78 -14.06 -9.91 0.53
C ALA A 78 -13.10 -8.73 0.25
N TYR A 79 -12.99 -8.28 -1.00
CA TYR A 79 -11.95 -7.34 -1.45
C TYR A 79 -12.48 -6.17 -2.29
N HIS A 80 -13.57 -6.36 -3.03
CA HIS A 80 -14.07 -5.36 -3.96
C HIS A 80 -14.99 -4.35 -3.29
N LEU A 81 -14.64 -3.07 -3.44
CA LEU A 81 -15.42 -1.95 -2.93
C LEU A 81 -16.64 -1.66 -3.81
N ARG A 82 -17.69 -1.11 -3.18
CA ARG A 82 -18.81 -0.50 -3.89
C ARG A 82 -18.36 0.79 -4.56
N ALA A 83 -18.97 1.10 -5.72
CA ALA A 83 -18.54 2.21 -6.57
C ALA A 83 -18.36 3.57 -5.85
N PRO A 84 -19.24 4.00 -4.92
CA PRO A 84 -19.01 5.25 -4.18
C PRO A 84 -17.72 5.22 -3.34
N ILE A 85 -17.42 4.09 -2.70
CA ILE A 85 -16.26 3.95 -1.83
C ILE A 85 -14.97 3.82 -2.64
N THR A 86 -15.02 3.25 -3.85
CA THR A 86 -13.89 3.25 -4.78
C THR A 86 -13.41 4.66 -5.10
N ARG A 87 -14.34 5.63 -5.20
CA ARG A 87 -13.99 7.04 -5.40
C ARG A 87 -13.25 7.61 -4.19
N GLU A 88 -13.75 7.36 -2.98
CA GLU A 88 -13.10 7.81 -1.74
C GLU A 88 -11.68 7.24 -1.59
N LEU A 89 -11.49 5.94 -1.87
CA LEU A 89 -10.17 5.32 -1.90
C LEU A 89 -9.24 6.00 -2.92
N THR A 90 -9.75 6.32 -4.11
CA THR A 90 -8.97 6.97 -5.16
C THR A 90 -8.53 8.37 -4.76
N GLU A 91 -9.44 9.17 -4.20
CA GLU A 91 -9.13 10.51 -3.70
C GLU A 91 -8.08 10.46 -2.58
N TRP A 92 -8.19 9.49 -1.68
CA TRP A 92 -7.20 9.29 -0.62
C TRP A 92 -5.82 8.87 -1.17
N ILE A 93 -5.75 7.95 -2.14
CA ILE A 93 -4.49 7.56 -2.79
C ILE A 93 -3.84 8.77 -3.46
N ILE A 94 -4.61 9.62 -4.14
CA ILE A 94 -4.08 10.86 -4.77
C ILE A 94 -3.42 11.75 -3.72
N VAL A 95 -4.00 11.91 -2.53
CA VAL A 95 -3.40 12.67 -1.43
C VAL A 95 -2.07 12.04 -1.00
N GLN A 96 -2.00 10.72 -0.83
CA GLN A 96 -0.76 10.04 -0.47
C GLN A 96 0.35 10.23 -1.53
N LEU A 97 -0.01 10.19 -2.81
CA LEU A 97 0.93 10.43 -3.90
C LEU A 97 1.46 11.88 -3.91
N LYS A 98 0.60 12.86 -3.61
CA LYS A 98 1.02 14.27 -3.45
C LYS A 98 1.99 14.43 -2.28
N ILE A 99 1.68 13.85 -1.12
CA ILE A 99 2.55 13.90 0.07
C ILE A 99 3.93 13.30 -0.23
N ARG A 100 3.96 12.15 -0.92
CA ARG A 100 5.22 11.52 -1.35
C ARG A 100 6.04 12.46 -2.23
N ASN A 101 5.44 13.05 -3.25
CA ASN A 101 6.14 13.95 -4.18
C ASN A 101 6.76 15.13 -3.45
N SER A 102 5.99 15.81 -2.59
CA SER A 102 6.52 16.94 -1.81
C SER A 102 7.69 16.55 -0.91
N ARG A 103 7.71 15.33 -0.36
CA ARG A 103 8.87 14.83 0.42
C ARG A 103 10.09 14.56 -0.45
N MET A 104 9.91 14.10 -1.69
CA MET A 104 11.01 13.89 -2.63
C MET A 104 11.63 15.22 -3.06
N ASP A 105 10.79 16.21 -3.37
CA ASP A 105 11.23 17.54 -3.80
C ASP A 105 12.08 18.22 -2.70
N ASN A 106 11.60 18.21 -1.45
CA ASN A 106 12.32 18.79 -0.30
C ASN A 106 13.67 18.09 -0.02
N ASN A 107 13.75 16.77 -0.23
CA ASN A 107 15.00 16.03 -0.06
C ASN A 107 16.03 16.37 -1.14
N MET A 108 15.59 16.69 -2.36
CA MET A 108 16.48 17.12 -3.44
C MET A 108 17.04 18.53 -3.21
N GLU A 109 16.24 19.47 -2.71
CA GLU A 109 16.71 20.82 -2.38
C GLU A 109 17.76 20.79 -1.25
N GLY A 110 17.59 19.93 -0.25
CA GLY A 110 18.55 19.78 0.85
C GLY A 110 19.87 19.09 0.48
N LEU A 111 19.97 18.45 -0.69
CA LEU A 111 21.18 17.81 -1.21
C LEU A 111 22.01 18.73 -2.13
N LEU A 112 21.48 19.91 -2.48
CA LEU A 112 22.12 20.89 -3.36
C LEU A 112 22.81 22.04 -2.59
N HIS A 113 22.92 21.93 -1.27
CA HIS A 113 23.61 22.86 -0.37
C HIS A 113 24.64 22.11 0.49
#